data_AF-A0A496ZLI0-F1
#
_entry.id   AF-A0A496ZLI0-F1
#
_cell.length_a   1.000
_cell.length_b   1.000
_cell.length_c   1.000
_cell.angle_alpha   90.00
_cell.angle_beta   90.00
_cell.angle_gamma   90.00
#
_symmetry.space_group_name_H-M   'P 1'
#
loop_
_entity.id
_entity.type
_entity.pdbx_description
1 polymer ?
#
loop_
_entity_poly.entity_id
_entity_poly.type
_entity_poly.pdbx_seq_one_letter_code
_entity_poly.pdbx_strand_id
1 'polypeptide(L)'
;MAITSTGLNAATNAEYKAPVTTEDKSILSKDDFMTLLLVELQHQDPTEPMDTEKILSQTSQLATLEASENTNQALSDLAASLGTSQQYSTIAAIGKTADLGSNAIGYDEGTTSSFEIYFPQEVASGLVEVLDTNGEIVSTMSIEPNASGVYQFDWDGTLSSGDAAGSGMYYITASYKNPAGEDLTTRMGAYPIESVRFEDGATLVKVGSSYVDLESVVEIY
;
A
#
# COMPACT_ATOMS: atom_id res chain seq x y z
N MET A 1 58.10 6.49 2.05
CA MET A 1 57.38 7.29 3.05
C MET A 1 56.21 6.47 3.53
N ALA A 2 56.23 6.08 4.79
CA ALA A 2 55.14 5.38 5.46
C ALA A 2 54.11 6.40 5.93
N ILE A 3 52.82 6.03 5.85
CA ILE A 3 51.91 6.00 7.00
C ILE A 3 50.73 5.09 6.63
N THR A 4 50.77 3.89 7.20
CA THR A 4 49.62 3.02 7.45
C THR A 4 48.71 3.69 8.48
N SER A 5 47.42 3.83 8.16
CA SER A 5 46.38 4.11 9.16
C SER A 5 45.49 2.88 9.28
N THR A 6 45.71 2.14 10.36
CA THR A 6 44.85 1.09 10.89
C THR A 6 43.52 1.67 11.32
N GLY A 7 42.43 1.18 10.72
CA GLY A 7 41.06 1.35 11.17
C GLY A 7 40.37 0.00 11.23
N LEU A 8 40.71 -0.75 12.27
CA LEU A 8 40.09 -2.01 12.65
C LEU A 8 38.60 -1.79 12.90
N ASN A 9 37.72 -2.38 12.09
CA ASN A 9 36.34 -2.63 12.49
C ASN A 9 35.97 -4.06 12.08
N ALA A 10 36.47 -4.99 12.89
CA ALA A 10 35.89 -6.31 13.05
C ALA A 10 34.49 -6.13 13.67
N ALA A 11 33.49 -5.87 12.84
CA ALA A 11 32.10 -6.07 13.22
C ALA A 11 31.81 -7.56 13.04
N THR A 12 32.02 -8.26 14.13
CA THR A 12 31.69 -9.66 14.40
C THR A 12 30.32 -10.04 13.83
N ASN A 13 30.27 -11.15 13.10
CA ASN A 13 29.07 -11.96 12.94
C ASN A 13 28.55 -12.31 14.35
N ALA A 14 27.65 -11.50 14.88
CA ALA A 14 26.78 -11.93 15.95
C ALA A 14 25.74 -12.85 15.30
N GLU A 15 25.91 -14.16 15.50
CA GLU A 15 24.82 -15.12 15.31
C GLU A 15 23.57 -14.54 15.97
N TYR A 16 22.53 -14.35 15.17
CA TYR A 16 21.19 -14.03 15.68
C TYR A 16 20.74 -15.23 16.51
N LYS A 17 21.05 -15.19 17.80
CA LYS A 17 20.54 -16.15 18.77
C LYS A 17 19.07 -15.83 18.92
N ALA A 18 18.22 -16.67 18.33
CA ALA A 18 16.77 -16.60 18.50
C ALA A 18 16.46 -16.41 20.00
N PRO A 19 15.49 -15.55 20.35
CA PRO A 19 15.09 -15.39 21.73
C PRO A 19 14.71 -16.78 22.24
N VAL A 20 15.41 -17.23 23.29
CA VAL A 20 14.99 -18.41 24.03
C VAL A 20 13.66 -17.99 24.64
N THR A 21 12.56 -18.48 24.07
CA THR A 21 11.27 -18.45 24.74
C THR A 21 11.49 -19.20 26.05
N THR A 22 11.67 -18.46 27.13
CA THR A 22 11.47 -18.99 28.47
C THR A 22 10.00 -19.41 28.49
N GLU A 23 9.76 -20.70 28.30
CA GLU A 23 8.46 -21.28 28.62
C GLU A 23 8.15 -20.88 30.05
N ASP A 24 7.09 -20.10 30.20
CA ASP A 24 6.67 -19.56 31.48
C ASP A 24 6.15 -20.74 32.33
N LYS A 25 7.04 -21.30 33.15
CA LYS A 25 6.74 -22.44 34.05
C LYS A 25 5.71 -22.10 35.14
N SER A 26 5.12 -20.91 35.12
CA SER A 26 3.97 -20.56 35.96
C SER A 26 2.65 -21.14 35.45
N ILE A 27 2.60 -21.64 34.21
CA ILE A 27 1.47 -22.38 33.67
C ILE A 27 1.78 -23.87 33.77
N LEU A 28 1.03 -24.58 34.61
CA LEU A 28 1.15 -26.03 34.73
C LEU A 28 0.74 -26.63 33.37
N SER A 29 1.68 -27.27 32.68
CA SER A 29 1.40 -27.87 31.38
C SER A 29 0.38 -29.01 31.55
N LYS A 30 -0.43 -29.26 30.52
CA LYS A 30 -1.40 -30.37 30.51
C LYS A 30 -0.75 -31.71 30.87
N ASP A 31 0.52 -31.90 30.51
CA ASP A 31 1.31 -33.10 30.78
C ASP A 31 1.78 -33.20 32.24
N ASP A 32 2.17 -32.07 32.86
CA ASP A 32 2.47 -32.02 34.30
C ASP A 32 1.21 -32.29 35.14
N PHE A 33 0.05 -31.82 34.67
CA PHE A 33 -1.25 -32.08 35.30
C PHE A 33 -1.67 -33.55 35.19
N MET A 34 -1.53 -34.16 34.00
CA MET A 34 -1.82 -35.59 33.80
C MET A 34 -0.88 -36.49 34.61
N THR A 35 0.36 -36.04 34.83
CA THR A 35 1.34 -36.73 35.68
C THR A 35 0.92 -36.67 37.15
N LEU A 36 0.52 -35.50 37.65
CA LEU A 36 0.01 -35.36 39.02
C LEU A 36 -1.29 -36.14 39.24
N LEU A 37 -2.22 -36.14 38.29
CA LEU A 37 -3.47 -36.91 38.36
C LEU A 37 -3.21 -38.43 38.42
N LEU A 38 -2.23 -38.93 37.66
CA LEU A 38 -1.83 -40.34 37.68
C LEU A 38 -1.19 -40.73 39.03
N VAL A 39 -0.38 -39.83 39.59
CA VAL A 39 0.28 -40.04 40.89
C VAL A 39 -0.73 -40.04 42.04
N GLU A 40 -1.70 -39.13 42.02
CA GLU A 40 -2.80 -39.09 43.01
C GLU A 40 -3.68 -40.35 42.92
N LEU A 41 -4.09 -40.79 41.72
CA LEU A 41 -4.84 -42.04 41.52
C LEU A 41 -4.10 -43.29 42.04
N GLN A 42 -2.77 -43.29 41.98
CA GLN A 42 -1.94 -44.40 42.45
C GLN A 42 -1.79 -44.43 43.98
N HIS A 43 -2.04 -43.31 44.67
CA HIS A 43 -1.84 -43.14 46.12
C HIS A 43 -3.13 -42.76 46.89
N GLN A 44 -4.31 -42.79 46.28
CA GLN A 44 -5.57 -42.47 46.97
C GLN A 44 -5.99 -43.60 47.93
N ASP A 45 -6.40 -43.19 49.14
CA ASP A 45 -7.13 -44.04 50.09
C ASP A 45 -8.60 -44.16 49.63
N PRO A 46 -9.16 -45.38 49.48
CA PRO A 46 -10.50 -45.60 48.94
C PRO A 46 -11.65 -45.06 49.81
N THR A 47 -11.37 -44.53 51.00
CA THR A 47 -12.40 -44.10 51.96
C THR A 47 -12.67 -42.60 52.02
N GLU A 48 -11.80 -41.75 51.45
CA GLU A 48 -11.99 -40.31 51.34
C GLU A 48 -11.48 -39.79 49.99
N PRO A 49 -12.26 -39.94 48.90
CA PRO A 49 -11.89 -39.37 47.63
C PRO A 49 -11.91 -37.85 47.77
N MET A 50 -10.76 -37.18 47.76
CA MET A 50 -10.76 -35.72 47.59
C MET A 50 -11.37 -35.39 46.22
N ASP A 51 -11.98 -34.21 46.16
CA ASP A 51 -12.84 -33.61 45.12
C ASP A 51 -12.16 -33.53 43.73
N THR A 52 -11.85 -34.69 43.18
CA THR A 52 -11.13 -34.91 41.92
C THR A 52 -11.96 -34.35 40.76
N GLU A 53 -13.29 -34.34 40.89
CA GLU A 53 -14.23 -33.68 39.98
C GLU A 53 -14.02 -32.16 39.91
N LYS A 54 -13.82 -31.48 41.04
CA LYS A 54 -13.64 -30.03 41.08
C LYS A 54 -12.31 -29.58 40.46
N ILE A 55 -11.26 -30.40 40.56
CA ILE A 55 -9.98 -30.14 39.90
C ILE A 55 -10.10 -30.43 38.40
N LEU A 56 -10.70 -31.56 37.99
CA LEU A 56 -10.97 -31.85 36.57
C LEU A 56 -11.84 -30.76 35.91
N SER A 57 -12.83 -30.25 36.63
CA SER A 57 -13.69 -29.15 36.17
C SER A 57 -12.89 -27.87 35.93
N GLN A 58 -12.01 -27.49 36.86
CA GLN A 58 -11.14 -26.32 36.71
C GLN A 58 -10.12 -26.50 35.58
N THR A 59 -9.51 -27.68 35.43
CA THR A 59 -8.59 -27.96 34.32
C THR A 59 -9.29 -27.95 32.97
N SER A 60 -10.51 -28.48 32.89
CA SER A 60 -11.32 -28.40 31.68
C SER A 60 -11.70 -26.95 31.33
N GLN A 61 -11.96 -26.11 32.34
CA GLN A 61 -12.21 -24.67 32.14
C GLN A 61 -10.95 -23.94 31.65
N LEU A 62 -9.78 -24.23 32.23
CA LEU A 62 -8.50 -23.69 31.79
C LEU A 62 -8.13 -24.15 30.38
N ALA A 63 -8.30 -25.43 30.05
CA ALA A 63 -8.06 -25.94 28.70
C ALA A 63 -9.01 -25.31 27.66
N THR A 64 -10.23 -24.97 28.06
CA THR A 64 -11.18 -24.25 27.20
C THR A 64 -10.74 -22.81 26.98
N LEU A 65 -10.25 -22.14 28.03
CA LEU A 65 -9.70 -20.79 27.94
C LEU A 65 -8.45 -20.75 27.04
N GLU A 66 -7.52 -21.68 27.25
CA GLU A 66 -6.30 -21.83 26.45
C GLU A 66 -6.64 -22.14 24.97
N ALA A 67 -7.61 -23.02 24.72
CA ALA A 67 -8.10 -23.28 23.36
C ALA A 67 -8.70 -22.01 22.74
N SER A 68 -9.40 -21.19 23.52
CA SER A 68 -9.96 -19.91 23.05
C SER A 68 -8.86 -18.89 22.77
N GLU A 69 -7.83 -18.79 23.60
CA GLU A 69 -6.66 -17.92 23.39
C GLU A 69 -5.89 -18.33 22.15
N ASN A 70 -5.59 -19.63 21.99
CA ASN A 70 -4.94 -20.18 20.80
C ASN A 70 -5.75 -19.91 19.53
N THR A 71 -7.09 -20.00 19.62
CA THR A 71 -7.97 -19.66 18.48
C THR A 71 -7.89 -18.18 18.14
N ASN A 72 -7.91 -17.29 19.14
CA ASN A 72 -7.77 -15.84 18.92
C ASN A 72 -6.40 -15.50 18.30
N GLN A 73 -5.32 -16.16 18.74
CA GLN A 73 -4.00 -16.00 18.15
C GLN A 73 -3.97 -16.46 16.69
N ALA A 74 -4.52 -17.65 16.39
CA ALA A 74 -4.60 -18.17 15.02
C ALA A 74 -5.42 -17.24 14.10
N LEU A 75 -6.50 -16.62 14.62
CA LEU A 75 -7.28 -15.64 13.87
C LEU A 75 -6.49 -14.35 13.62
N SER A 76 -5.70 -13.89 14.59
CA SER A 76 -4.80 -12.74 14.43
C SER A 76 -3.73 -13.00 13.37
N ASP A 77 -3.11 -14.18 13.40
CA ASP A 77 -2.09 -14.59 12.43
C ASP A 77 -2.68 -14.74 11.03
N LEU A 78 -3.91 -15.27 10.92
CA LEU A 78 -4.63 -15.35 9.65
C LEU A 78 -4.93 -13.94 9.10
N ALA A 79 -5.39 -13.01 9.93
CA ALA A 79 -5.64 -11.64 9.51
C ALA A 79 -4.36 -10.96 9.00
N ALA A 80 -3.22 -11.16 9.67
CA ALA A 80 -1.92 -10.66 9.22
C ALA A 80 -1.47 -11.29 7.89
N SER A 81 -1.69 -12.59 7.70
CA SER A 81 -1.39 -13.31 6.45
C SER A 81 -2.26 -12.84 5.28
N LEU A 82 -3.55 -12.58 5.53
CA LEU A 82 -4.47 -12.00 4.54
C LEU A 82 -4.02 -10.59 4.14
N GLY A 83 -3.61 -9.76 5.10
CA GLY A 83 -3.05 -8.44 4.83
C GLY A 83 -1.80 -8.51 3.93
N THR A 84 -0.91 -9.46 4.20
CA THR A 84 0.30 -9.69 3.37
C THR A 84 -0.05 -10.14 1.95
N SER A 85 -1.08 -10.98 1.79
CA SER A 85 -1.54 -11.45 0.48
C SER A 85 -2.08 -10.32 -0.40
N GLN A 86 -2.82 -9.38 0.20
CA GLN A 86 -3.30 -8.18 -0.50
C GLN A 86 -2.12 -7.35 -1.02
N GLN A 87 -1.06 -7.18 -0.22
CA GLN A 87 0.14 -6.43 -0.61
C GLN A 87 0.84 -7.02 -1.84
N TYR A 88 0.94 -8.34 -1.95
CA TYR A 88 1.54 -9.00 -3.14
C TYR A 88 0.75 -8.74 -4.42
N SER A 89 -0.57 -8.70 -4.36
CA SER A 89 -1.41 -8.41 -5.53
C SER A 89 -1.16 -6.99 -6.05
N THR A 90 -0.90 -6.03 -5.16
CA THR A 90 -0.55 -4.65 -5.52
C THR A 90 0.84 -4.55 -6.14
N ILE A 91 1.81 -5.35 -5.69
CA ILE A 91 3.14 -5.38 -6.32
C ILE A 91 3.04 -5.81 -7.80
N ALA A 92 2.11 -6.71 -8.13
CA ALA A 92 1.86 -7.12 -9.52
C ALA A 92 1.22 -6.01 -10.39
N ALA A 93 0.78 -4.89 -9.78
CA ALA A 93 0.30 -3.72 -10.49
C ALA A 93 1.43 -2.77 -10.95
N ILE A 94 2.66 -2.94 -10.45
CA ILE A 94 3.80 -2.13 -10.91
C ILE A 94 4.01 -2.36 -12.41
N GLY A 95 4.14 -1.25 -13.15
CA GLY A 95 4.22 -1.24 -14.61
C GLY A 95 2.88 -1.25 -15.34
N LYS A 96 1.76 -1.47 -14.65
CA LYS A 96 0.41 -1.25 -15.18
C LYS A 96 0.00 0.21 -15.05
N THR A 97 -1.06 0.62 -15.73
CA THR A 97 -1.63 1.97 -15.64
C THR A 97 -2.73 1.99 -14.59
N ALA A 98 -2.63 2.94 -13.64
CA ALA A 98 -3.70 3.26 -12.69
C ALA A 98 -4.52 4.45 -13.20
N ASP A 99 -5.84 4.32 -13.14
CA ASP A 99 -6.80 5.38 -13.43
C ASP A 99 -7.41 5.91 -12.12
N LEU A 100 -7.23 7.21 -11.86
CA LEU A 100 -7.75 7.91 -10.67
C LEU A 100 -9.22 8.33 -10.83
N GLY A 101 -9.84 8.04 -11.98
CA GLY A 101 -11.25 8.32 -12.25
C GLY A 101 -11.61 9.79 -12.50
N SER A 102 -10.64 10.70 -12.45
CA SER A 102 -10.84 12.13 -12.68
C SER A 102 -9.74 12.72 -13.55
N ASN A 103 -10.14 13.56 -14.51
CA ASN A 103 -9.25 14.43 -15.28
C ASN A 103 -9.50 15.91 -14.96
N ALA A 104 -10.11 16.21 -13.81
CA ALA A 104 -10.43 17.57 -13.40
C ALA A 104 -9.31 18.22 -12.56
N ILE A 105 -9.05 19.49 -12.80
CA ILE A 105 -8.22 20.37 -11.97
C ILE A 105 -9.09 21.47 -11.36
N GLY A 106 -8.72 21.90 -10.16
CA GLY A 106 -9.19 23.18 -9.61
C GLY A 106 -8.33 24.32 -10.13
N TYR A 107 -8.96 25.44 -10.44
CA TYR A 107 -8.29 26.68 -10.80
C TYR A 107 -8.84 27.84 -9.96
N ASP A 108 -7.94 28.65 -9.42
CA ASP A 108 -8.28 29.90 -8.75
C ASP A 108 -7.85 31.07 -9.64
N GLU A 109 -8.73 32.04 -9.87
CA GLU A 109 -8.48 33.19 -10.74
C GLU A 109 -7.18 33.92 -10.38
N GLY A 110 -6.32 34.10 -11.38
CA GLY A 110 -5.01 34.75 -11.23
C GLY A 110 -3.90 33.86 -10.67
N THR A 111 -4.15 32.56 -10.50
CA THR A 111 -3.13 31.57 -10.13
C THR A 111 -2.65 30.76 -11.34
N THR A 112 -1.75 29.81 -11.12
CA THR A 112 -1.32 28.84 -12.13
C THR A 112 -1.59 27.44 -11.59
N SER A 113 -2.30 26.63 -12.35
CA SER A 113 -2.57 25.23 -12.02
C SER A 113 -1.58 24.34 -12.76
N SER A 114 -0.73 23.64 -12.01
CA SER A 114 0.19 22.63 -12.53
C SER A 114 -0.45 21.25 -12.49
N PHE A 115 -0.30 20.47 -13.56
CA PHE A 115 -0.81 19.11 -13.65
C PHE A 115 0.07 18.25 -14.56
N GLU A 116 -0.10 16.93 -14.48
CA GLU A 116 0.69 15.97 -15.26
C GLU A 116 -0.19 15.19 -16.23
N ILE A 117 0.32 14.88 -17.42
CA ILE A 117 -0.33 13.99 -18.37
C ILE A 117 0.64 12.88 -18.76
N TYR A 118 0.15 11.65 -18.78
CA TYR A 118 0.89 10.51 -19.31
C TYR A 118 0.63 10.33 -20.81
N PHE A 119 1.72 10.23 -21.58
CA PHE A 119 1.72 9.88 -22.98
C PHE A 119 2.28 8.46 -23.15
N PRO A 120 1.43 7.46 -23.47
CA PRO A 120 1.88 6.08 -23.65
C PRO A 120 2.83 5.87 -24.82
N GLN A 121 2.79 6.75 -25.81
CA GLN A 121 3.62 6.70 -27.01
C GLN A 121 4.38 8.02 -27.19
N GLU A 122 5.44 7.98 -28.01
CA GLU A 122 6.17 9.18 -28.44
C GLU A 122 5.23 10.19 -29.11
N VAL A 123 5.44 11.46 -28.81
CA VAL A 123 4.68 12.59 -29.33
C VAL A 123 5.54 13.32 -30.37
N ALA A 124 4.99 13.53 -31.57
CA ALA A 124 5.59 14.37 -32.61
C ALA A 124 4.98 15.77 -32.64
N SER A 125 3.70 15.90 -32.33
CA SER A 125 2.99 17.18 -32.19
C SER A 125 1.64 16.95 -31.53
N GLY A 126 1.07 17.96 -30.86
CA GLY A 126 -0.26 17.84 -30.29
C GLY A 126 -0.69 19.08 -29.52
N LEU A 127 -1.84 18.96 -28.87
CA LEU A 127 -2.44 19.98 -28.02
C LEU A 127 -2.91 19.33 -26.72
N VAL A 128 -2.56 19.97 -25.60
CA VAL A 128 -3.32 19.83 -24.35
C VAL A 128 -4.52 20.76 -24.43
N GLU A 129 -5.69 20.26 -24.10
CA GLU A 129 -6.97 20.94 -24.18
C GLU A 129 -7.52 21.10 -22.76
N VAL A 130 -7.88 22.33 -22.41
CA VAL A 130 -8.55 22.66 -21.16
C VAL A 130 -10.02 22.88 -21.47
N LEU A 131 -10.89 22.10 -20.83
CA LEU A 131 -12.34 22.11 -21.03
C LEU A 131 -13.05 22.68 -19.81
N ASP A 132 -14.14 23.38 -20.02
CA ASP A 132 -15.02 23.81 -18.94
C ASP A 132 -15.98 22.68 -18.48
N THR A 133 -16.87 22.99 -17.53
CA THR A 133 -17.89 22.03 -17.05
C THR A 133 -18.94 21.64 -18.08
N ASN A 134 -19.06 22.39 -19.19
CA ASN A 134 -19.95 22.07 -20.30
C ASN A 134 -19.28 21.17 -21.35
N GLY A 135 -17.97 20.92 -21.21
CA GLY A 135 -17.18 20.16 -22.17
C GLY A 135 -16.69 21.00 -23.36
N GLU A 136 -16.75 22.33 -23.28
CA GLU A 136 -16.23 23.21 -24.32
C GLU A 136 -14.74 23.45 -24.10
N ILE A 137 -13.94 23.38 -25.18
CA ILE A 137 -12.51 23.71 -25.12
C ILE A 137 -12.39 25.22 -24.93
N VAL A 138 -11.85 25.62 -23.78
CA VAL A 138 -11.68 27.02 -23.40
C VAL A 138 -10.24 27.49 -23.48
N SER A 139 -9.26 26.57 -23.49
CA SER A 139 -7.85 26.88 -23.70
C SER A 139 -7.11 25.71 -24.32
N THR A 140 -6.01 25.99 -25.01
CA THR A 140 -5.12 24.98 -25.59
C THR A 140 -3.66 25.33 -25.37
N MET A 141 -2.82 24.31 -25.19
CA MET A 141 -1.37 24.44 -25.06
C MET A 141 -0.68 23.47 -26.02
N SER A 142 0.31 23.94 -26.78
CA SER A 142 1.04 23.09 -27.72
C SER A 142 1.95 22.10 -27.00
N ILE A 143 2.02 20.88 -27.55
CA ILE A 143 2.91 19.83 -27.09
C ILE A 143 4.10 19.76 -28.05
N GLU A 144 5.30 19.98 -27.52
CA GLU A 144 6.56 19.83 -28.24
C GLU A 144 6.90 18.34 -28.44
N PRO A 145 7.72 17.97 -29.44
CA PRO A 145 8.12 16.58 -29.63
C PRO A 145 8.81 15.99 -28.38
N ASN A 146 8.32 14.85 -27.90
CA ASN A 146 8.83 14.21 -26.68
C ASN A 146 8.66 12.68 -26.72
N ALA A 147 9.51 11.95 -26.00
CA ALA A 147 9.37 10.50 -25.82
C ALA A 147 8.07 10.14 -25.05
N SER A 148 7.72 8.85 -24.99
CA SER A 148 6.66 8.41 -24.08
C SER A 148 7.05 8.68 -22.63
N GLY A 149 6.09 9.06 -21.80
CA GLY A 149 6.34 9.44 -20.41
C GLY A 149 5.29 10.35 -19.82
N VAL A 150 5.53 10.75 -18.57
CA VAL A 150 4.70 11.71 -17.83
C VAL A 150 5.32 13.09 -17.95
N TYR A 151 4.52 14.09 -18.31
CA TYR A 151 4.95 15.46 -18.51
C TYR A 151 4.07 16.43 -17.74
N GLN A 152 4.69 17.42 -17.10
CA GLN A 152 4.00 18.49 -16.40
C GLN A 152 3.64 19.62 -17.37
N PHE A 153 2.44 20.17 -17.19
CA PHE A 153 1.95 21.37 -17.85
C PHE A 153 1.45 22.36 -16.80
N ASP A 154 1.54 23.64 -17.14
CA ASP A 154 1.13 24.74 -16.29
C ASP A 154 0.10 25.59 -17.05
N TRP A 155 -1.11 25.68 -16.53
CA TRP A 155 -2.15 26.55 -17.09
C TRP A 155 -2.35 27.77 -16.19
N ASP A 156 -2.12 28.95 -16.76
CA ASP A 156 -2.21 30.25 -16.07
C ASP A 156 -3.64 30.81 -16.02
N GLY A 157 -4.62 30.08 -16.57
CA GLY A 157 -6.00 30.52 -16.69
C GLY A 157 -6.30 31.38 -17.91
N THR A 158 -5.38 31.52 -18.86
CA THR A 158 -5.68 32.26 -20.09
C THR A 158 -6.60 31.44 -20.99
N LEU A 159 -7.73 32.02 -21.38
CA LEU A 159 -8.67 31.44 -22.33
C LEU A 159 -8.21 31.66 -23.77
N SER A 160 -8.73 30.87 -24.72
CA SER A 160 -8.47 31.05 -26.15
C SER A 160 -8.92 32.42 -26.71
N SER A 161 -9.83 33.12 -26.01
CA SER A 161 -10.21 34.50 -26.32
C SER A 161 -9.15 35.54 -25.91
N GLY A 162 -8.20 35.15 -25.04
CA GLY A 162 -7.25 36.04 -24.37
C GLY A 162 -7.76 36.62 -23.04
N ASP A 163 -9.01 36.32 -22.65
CA ASP A 163 -9.56 36.69 -21.35
C ASP A 163 -9.06 35.74 -20.24
N ALA A 164 -9.19 36.16 -18.99
CA ALA A 164 -8.91 35.32 -17.82
C ALA A 164 -10.08 34.37 -17.54
N ALA A 165 -9.75 33.12 -17.22
CA ALA A 165 -10.67 32.14 -16.66
C ALA A 165 -11.11 32.57 -15.25
N GLY A 166 -12.37 32.30 -14.90
CA GLY A 166 -12.83 32.44 -13.53
C GLY A 166 -12.39 31.26 -12.66
N SER A 167 -12.42 31.40 -11.33
CA SER A 167 -12.22 30.26 -10.42
C SER A 167 -13.25 29.16 -10.68
N GLY A 168 -12.80 27.91 -10.75
CA GLY A 168 -13.69 26.79 -11.07
C GLY A 168 -12.98 25.47 -11.28
N MET A 169 -13.76 24.46 -11.68
CA MET A 169 -13.25 23.16 -12.10
C MET A 169 -13.12 23.14 -13.62
N TYR A 170 -12.00 22.62 -14.08
CA TYR A 170 -11.68 22.47 -15.50
C TYR A 170 -11.20 21.05 -15.77
N TYR A 171 -11.41 20.54 -16.97
CA TYR A 171 -11.08 19.17 -17.35
C TYR A 171 -9.98 19.16 -18.38
N ILE A 172 -9.03 18.23 -18.23
CA ILE A 172 -7.83 18.18 -19.04
C ILE A 172 -7.84 16.94 -19.95
N THR A 173 -7.71 17.18 -21.24
CA THR A 173 -7.49 16.15 -22.27
C THR A 173 -6.30 16.53 -23.14
N ALA A 174 -5.79 15.59 -23.92
CA ALA A 174 -4.78 15.88 -24.92
C ALA A 174 -4.99 15.05 -26.19
N SER A 175 -4.81 15.71 -27.32
CA SER A 175 -4.87 15.13 -28.67
C SER A 175 -3.50 15.30 -29.32
N TYR A 176 -2.89 14.21 -29.79
CA TYR A 176 -1.51 14.25 -30.31
C TYR A 176 -1.28 13.25 -31.44
N LYS A 177 -0.21 13.47 -32.21
CA LYS A 177 0.28 12.55 -33.24
C LYS A 177 1.61 11.94 -32.82
N ASN A 178 1.79 10.66 -33.07
CA ASN A 178 3.09 10.00 -32.93
C ASN A 178 3.96 10.21 -34.20
N PRO A 179 5.25 9.84 -34.20
CA PRO A 179 6.11 9.95 -35.39
C PRO A 179 5.65 9.11 -36.59
N ALA A 180 4.79 8.10 -36.39
CA ALA A 180 4.15 7.34 -37.46
C ALA A 180 2.96 8.09 -38.11
N GLY A 181 2.57 9.24 -37.55
CA GLY A 181 1.48 10.09 -38.02
C GLY A 181 0.09 9.70 -37.52
N GLU A 182 0.00 8.72 -36.62
CA GLU A 182 -1.26 8.24 -36.04
C GLU A 182 -1.82 9.25 -35.05
N ASP A 183 -3.13 9.52 -35.14
CA ASP A 183 -3.85 10.35 -34.18
C ASP A 183 -4.18 9.56 -32.91
N LEU A 184 -3.75 10.09 -31.78
CA LEU A 184 -3.89 9.50 -30.45
C LEU A 184 -4.49 10.52 -29.49
N THR A 185 -5.13 10.04 -28.43
CA THR A 185 -5.65 10.87 -27.35
C THR A 185 -5.21 10.31 -26.01
N THR A 186 -5.11 11.19 -25.02
CA THR A 186 -4.88 10.83 -23.62
C THR A 186 -5.57 11.86 -22.73
N ARG A 187 -5.59 11.62 -21.42
CA ARG A 187 -6.18 12.53 -20.43
C ARG A 187 -5.38 12.54 -19.15
N MET A 188 -5.59 13.57 -18.33
CA MET A 188 -5.10 13.58 -16.96
C MET A 188 -5.77 12.45 -16.15
N GLY A 189 -5.07 11.96 -15.12
CA GLY A 189 -5.62 11.01 -14.16
C GLY A 189 -5.33 9.54 -14.46
N ALA A 190 -4.64 9.22 -15.55
CA ALA A 190 -4.18 7.86 -15.85
C ALA A 190 -2.66 7.84 -15.96
N TYR A 191 -1.98 7.03 -15.14
CA TYR A 191 -0.51 7.00 -15.06
C TYR A 191 0.03 5.60 -14.81
N PRO A 192 1.23 5.25 -15.30
CA PRO A 192 1.89 4.02 -14.93
C PRO A 192 2.23 4.01 -13.44
N ILE A 193 2.01 2.87 -12.78
CA ILE A 193 2.45 2.64 -11.40
C ILE A 193 3.95 2.36 -11.41
N GLU A 194 4.74 3.26 -10.85
CA GLU A 194 6.20 3.11 -10.80
C GLU A 194 6.67 2.31 -9.58
N SER A 195 5.97 2.44 -8.45
CA SER A 195 6.32 1.75 -7.22
C SER A 195 5.12 1.66 -6.29
N VAL A 196 5.22 0.77 -5.30
CA VAL A 196 4.23 0.61 -4.22
C VAL A 196 4.94 0.84 -2.89
N ARG A 197 4.31 1.57 -1.98
CA ARG A 197 4.76 1.78 -0.60
C ARG A 197 3.69 1.31 0.37
N PHE A 198 4.10 0.64 1.43
CA PHE A 198 3.24 0.25 2.54
C PHE A 198 3.65 1.07 3.75
N GLU A 199 2.75 1.93 4.24
CA GLU A 199 3.02 2.89 5.33
C GLU A 199 1.75 3.00 6.19
N ASP A 200 1.89 2.87 7.52
CA ASP A 200 0.79 2.97 8.50
C ASP A 200 -0.46 2.13 8.19
N GLY A 201 -0.29 0.97 7.54
CA GLY A 201 -1.38 0.08 7.14
C GLY A 201 -2.09 0.46 5.84
N ALA A 202 -1.75 1.61 5.25
CA ALA A 202 -2.20 2.02 3.93
C ALA A 202 -1.26 1.48 2.84
N THR A 203 -1.84 1.26 1.65
CA THR A 203 -1.08 0.90 0.45
C THR A 203 -1.08 2.08 -0.50
N LEU A 204 0.08 2.67 -0.72
CA LEU A 204 0.26 3.83 -1.60
C LEU A 204 0.90 3.39 -2.91
N VAL A 205 0.41 3.90 -4.03
CA VAL A 205 0.99 3.68 -5.36
C VAL A 205 1.60 4.98 -5.87
N LYS A 206 2.80 4.89 -6.45
CA LYS A 206 3.45 6.03 -7.09
C LYS A 206 2.95 6.16 -8.53
N VAL A 207 2.27 7.27 -8.82
CA VAL A 207 1.71 7.63 -10.12
C VAL A 207 2.16 9.04 -10.47
N GLY A 208 2.79 9.20 -11.64
CA GLY A 208 3.47 10.45 -11.98
C GLY A 208 4.48 10.86 -10.89
N SER A 209 4.40 12.10 -10.43
CA SER A 209 5.28 12.61 -9.36
C SER A 209 4.78 12.37 -7.93
N SER A 210 3.59 11.77 -7.74
CA SER A 210 2.93 11.67 -6.42
C SER A 210 2.65 10.24 -5.97
N TYR A 211 2.56 10.06 -4.66
CA TYR A 211 1.97 8.86 -4.08
C TYR A 211 0.48 9.10 -3.81
N VAL A 212 -0.36 8.19 -4.28
CA VAL A 212 -1.80 8.21 -4.01
C VAL A 212 -2.19 6.93 -3.29
N ASP A 213 -3.27 6.98 -2.52
CA ASP A 213 -3.83 5.79 -1.90
C ASP A 213 -4.36 4.84 -2.98
N LEU A 214 -4.05 3.55 -2.86
CA LEU A 214 -4.60 2.52 -3.75
C LEU A 214 -6.14 2.55 -3.76
N GLU A 215 -6.78 2.91 -2.65
CA GLU A 215 -8.24 3.04 -2.55
C GLU A 215 -8.80 4.16 -3.44
N SER A 216 -7.98 5.15 -3.83
CA SER A 216 -8.38 6.22 -4.75
C SER A 216 -8.29 5.82 -6.23
N VAL A 217 -7.66 4.68 -6.54
CA VAL A 217 -7.55 4.16 -7.90
C VAL A 217 -8.84 3.45 -8.27
N VAL A 218 -9.47 3.89 -9.35
CA VAL A 218 -10.73 3.33 -9.85
C VAL A 218 -10.47 2.07 -10.70
N GLU A 219 -9.40 2.05 -11.48
CA GLU A 219 -9.07 0.93 -12.37
C GLU A 219 -7.55 0.77 -12.52
N ILE A 220 -7.09 -0.48 -12.72
CA ILE A 220 -5.70 -0.81 -13.06
C ILE A 220 -5.69 -1.73 -14.29
N TYR A 221 -5.02 -1.34 -15.36
CA TYR A 221 -4.92 -2.09 -16.61
C TYR A 221 -3.50 -2.22 -17.15
#